data_AF-A0A1F8TJI2-F1
#
_entry.id   AF-A0A1F8TJI2-F1
#
_cell.length_a   1.000
_cell.length_b   1.000
_cell.length_c   1.000
_cell.angle_alpha   90.00
_cell.angle_beta   90.00
_cell.angle_gamma   90.00
#
_symmetry.space_group_name_H-M   'P 1'
#
loop_
_entity.id
_entity.type
_entity.pdbx_description
1 polymer ?
#
loop_
_entity_poly.entity_id
_entity_poly.type
_entity_poly.pdbx_seq_one_letter_code
_entity_poly.pdbx_strand_id
1 'polypeptide(L)'
;MLEIRTQNQEDAPAVHRVNALAFERDAEAQLVEVLRLAPDSIPELSLVALLDGEIVGHILFSPIVIETPDGTIPAISLAPMAVLPEVQNRGVGSALVRWGLESCRSLGHRIVIVLGHIDYYPRFGFSAAAAKNLVCPFGDAGEAWMAIELQPGALEGVHGTVRYPPEFEGV
;
A
#
# COMPACT_ATOMS: atom_id res chain seq x y z
N MET A 1 -15.09 -5.95 -18.41
CA MET A 1 -14.05 -4.90 -18.61
C MET A 1 -13.46 -4.55 -17.25
N LEU A 2 -12.14 -4.37 -17.15
CA LEU A 2 -11.50 -3.93 -15.90
C LEU A 2 -11.50 -2.41 -15.81
N GLU A 3 -12.05 -1.89 -14.73
CA GLU A 3 -12.03 -0.47 -14.37
C GLU A 3 -11.29 -0.28 -13.03
N ILE A 4 -10.52 0.80 -12.90
CA ILE A 4 -9.93 1.22 -11.63
C ILE A 4 -10.38 2.64 -11.34
N ARG A 5 -10.82 2.87 -10.11
CA ARG A 5 -11.22 4.19 -9.64
C ARG A 5 -10.95 4.34 -8.14
N THR A 6 -10.98 5.58 -7.68
CA THR A 6 -11.00 5.89 -6.26
C THR A 6 -12.24 5.26 -5.61
N GLN A 7 -12.03 4.69 -4.42
CA GLN A 7 -13.08 4.17 -3.56
C GLN A 7 -14.00 5.33 -3.13
N ASN A 8 -15.31 5.12 -3.19
CA ASN A 8 -16.31 6.00 -2.58
C ASN A 8 -16.89 5.36 -1.31
N GLN A 9 -17.74 6.10 -0.59
CA GLN A 9 -18.30 5.63 0.68
C GLN A 9 -19.23 4.41 0.53
N GLU A 10 -19.95 4.29 -0.59
CA GLU A 10 -20.88 3.18 -0.85
C GLU A 10 -20.12 1.86 -1.11
N ASP A 11 -18.85 1.94 -1.48
CA ASP A 11 -18.00 0.77 -1.72
C ASP A 11 -17.55 0.07 -0.43
N ALA A 12 -17.71 0.70 0.74
CA ALA A 12 -17.15 0.20 2.00
C ALA A 12 -17.51 -1.27 2.31
N PRO A 13 -18.78 -1.73 2.17
CA PRO A 13 -19.11 -3.14 2.39
C PRO A 13 -18.41 -4.09 1.40
N ALA A 14 -18.28 -3.68 0.14
CA ALA A 14 -17.61 -4.50 -0.87
C ALA A 14 -16.09 -4.56 -0.63
N VAL A 15 -15.47 -3.45 -0.25
CA VAL A 15 -14.05 -3.37 0.11
C VAL A 15 -13.74 -4.21 1.36
N HIS A 16 -14.60 -4.16 2.39
CA HIS A 16 -14.49 -5.05 3.54
C HIS A 16 -14.52 -6.51 3.09
N ARG A 17 -15.50 -6.90 2.26
CA ARG A 17 -15.61 -8.27 1.74
C ARG A 17 -14.35 -8.70 0.98
N VAL A 18 -13.82 -7.84 0.12
CA VAL A 18 -12.61 -8.15 -0.67
C VAL A 18 -11.41 -8.41 0.25
N ASN A 19 -11.17 -7.56 1.24
CA ASN A 19 -10.07 -7.74 2.18
C ASN A 19 -10.27 -8.99 3.05
N ALA A 20 -11.45 -9.17 3.63
CA ALA A 20 -11.73 -10.33 4.48
C ALA A 20 -11.55 -11.67 3.74
N LEU A 21 -12.00 -11.75 2.48
CA LEU A 21 -11.85 -12.95 1.67
C LEU A 21 -10.42 -13.16 1.16
N ALA A 22 -9.68 -12.09 0.84
CA ALA A 22 -8.33 -12.21 0.32
C ALA A 22 -7.31 -12.61 1.41
N PHE A 23 -7.54 -12.21 2.66
CA PHE A 23 -6.66 -12.49 3.80
C PHE A 23 -7.20 -13.60 4.73
N GLU A 24 -8.38 -14.14 4.45
CA GLU A 24 -9.07 -15.17 5.25
C GLU A 24 -9.28 -14.76 6.73
N ARG A 25 -9.31 -13.45 7.00
CA ARG A 25 -9.49 -12.83 8.33
C ARG A 25 -9.99 -11.40 8.19
N ASP A 26 -10.65 -10.89 9.23
CA ASP A 26 -11.21 -9.53 9.21
C ASP A 26 -10.20 -8.42 9.55
N ALA A 27 -8.99 -8.77 10.00
CA ALA A 27 -8.00 -7.79 10.49
C ALA A 27 -7.67 -6.73 9.44
N GLU A 28 -7.41 -7.12 8.20
CA GLU A 28 -7.12 -6.18 7.10
C GLU A 28 -8.35 -5.38 6.69
N ALA A 29 -9.54 -5.97 6.75
CA ALA A 29 -10.77 -5.25 6.46
C ALA A 29 -11.03 -4.14 7.50
N GLN A 30 -10.84 -4.47 8.79
CA GLN A 30 -10.95 -3.52 9.90
C GLN A 30 -9.87 -2.44 9.80
N LEU A 31 -8.63 -2.81 9.50
CA LEU A 31 -7.54 -1.85 9.27
C LEU A 31 -7.91 -0.82 8.20
N VAL A 32 -8.46 -1.27 7.06
CA VAL A 32 -8.90 -0.37 5.98
C VAL A 32 -9.98 0.59 6.45
N GLU A 33 -10.94 0.12 7.24
CA GLU A 33 -12.00 0.99 7.79
C GLU A 33 -11.43 2.09 8.69
N VAL A 34 -10.51 1.74 9.59
CA VAL A 34 -9.89 2.70 10.50
C VAL A 34 -8.99 3.67 9.75
N LEU A 35 -8.11 3.18 8.86
CA LEU A 35 -7.20 4.03 8.09
C LEU A 35 -7.93 5.00 7.16
N ARG A 36 -9.06 4.60 6.57
CA ARG A 36 -9.88 5.47 5.71
C ARG A 36 -10.53 6.62 6.49
N LEU A 37 -10.75 6.44 7.79
CA LEU A 37 -11.34 7.45 8.67
C LEU A 37 -10.28 8.26 9.43
N ALA A 38 -9.00 7.90 9.30
CA ALA A 38 -7.91 8.61 9.96
C ALA A 38 -7.78 10.05 9.43
N PRO A 39 -7.37 11.02 10.28
CA PRO A 39 -7.21 12.43 9.88
C PRO A 39 -6.25 12.63 8.71
N ASP A 40 -5.19 11.81 8.65
CA ASP A 40 -4.15 11.90 7.61
C ASP A 40 -4.46 11.01 6.39
N SER A 41 -5.66 10.43 6.31
CA SER A 41 -6.06 9.62 5.16
C SER A 41 -6.01 10.42 3.86
N ILE A 42 -5.64 9.75 2.77
CA ILE A 42 -5.59 10.32 1.42
C ILE A 42 -6.64 9.58 0.58
N PRO A 43 -7.89 10.08 0.47
CA PRO A 43 -8.98 9.37 -0.18
C PRO A 43 -8.64 8.91 -1.60
N GLU A 44 -7.91 9.73 -2.37
CA GLU A 44 -7.45 9.46 -3.74
C GLU A 44 -6.56 8.22 -3.86
N LEU A 45 -6.01 7.75 -2.74
CA LEU A 45 -5.11 6.62 -2.63
C LEU A 45 -5.75 5.36 -2.03
N SER A 46 -7.07 5.34 -1.84
CA SER A 46 -7.84 4.11 -1.69
C SER A 46 -8.51 3.79 -3.02
N LEU A 47 -8.07 2.72 -3.69
CA LEU A 47 -8.51 2.37 -5.05
C LEU A 47 -9.23 1.03 -5.06
N VAL A 48 -10.26 0.93 -5.89
CA VAL A 48 -10.99 -0.30 -6.16
C VAL A 48 -10.83 -0.71 -7.63
N ALA A 49 -10.74 -2.02 -7.85
CA ALA A 49 -10.82 -2.62 -9.18
C ALA A 49 -12.20 -3.24 -9.37
N LEU A 50 -12.85 -2.88 -10.48
CA LEU A 50 -14.15 -3.42 -10.85
C LEU A 50 -14.02 -4.33 -12.08
N LEU A 51 -14.64 -5.50 -12.02
CA LEU A 51 -14.89 -6.36 -13.17
C LEU A 51 -16.39 -6.42 -13.40
N ASP A 52 -16.82 -5.92 -14.55
CA ASP A 52 -18.23 -5.93 -14.97
C ASP A 52 -19.18 -5.30 -13.94
N GLY A 53 -18.69 -4.24 -13.27
CA GLY A 53 -19.42 -3.48 -12.25
C GLY A 53 -19.26 -3.99 -10.82
N GLU A 54 -18.64 -5.15 -10.62
CA GLU A 54 -18.41 -5.70 -9.28
C GLU A 54 -17.00 -5.37 -8.78
N ILE A 55 -16.89 -4.91 -7.53
CA ILE A 55 -15.59 -4.68 -6.89
C ILE A 55 -14.95 -6.03 -6.57
N VAL A 56 -13.80 -6.28 -7.18
CA VAL A 56 -13.05 -7.53 -7.06
C VAL A 56 -11.65 -7.35 -6.50
N GLY A 57 -11.20 -6.11 -6.31
CA GLY A 57 -9.89 -5.81 -5.76
C GLY A 57 -9.87 -4.45 -5.09
N HIS A 58 -8.98 -4.31 -4.13
CA HIS A 58 -8.77 -3.09 -3.36
C HIS A 58 -7.27 -2.92 -3.09
N ILE A 59 -6.80 -1.68 -3.13
CA ILE A 59 -5.46 -1.33 -2.67
C ILE A 59 -5.55 -0.01 -1.92
N LEU A 60 -4.85 0.06 -0.79
CA LEU A 60 -4.74 1.26 0.01
C LEU A 60 -3.29 1.69 0.11
N PHE A 61 -3.10 3.00 0.00
CA PHE A 61 -1.85 3.64 0.37
C PHE A 61 -2.08 4.64 1.50
N SER A 62 -1.25 4.55 2.54
CA SER A 62 -1.38 5.35 3.75
C SER A 62 -0.11 6.15 4.02
N PRO A 63 -0.20 7.43 4.42
CA PRO A 63 0.97 8.20 4.78
C PRO A 63 1.69 7.59 5.99
N ILE A 64 3.00 7.59 5.90
CA ILE A 64 3.95 7.16 6.92
C ILE A 64 5.10 8.17 6.94
N VAL A 65 5.96 8.09 7.95
CA VAL A 65 7.18 8.92 7.99
C VAL A 65 8.42 8.06 8.20
N ILE A 66 9.53 8.52 7.64
CA ILE A 66 10.86 8.00 7.95
C ILE A 66 11.48 8.98 8.95
N GLU A 67 11.67 8.54 10.20
CA GLU A 67 12.37 9.30 11.23
C GLU A 67 13.87 9.19 11.02
N THR A 68 14.52 10.33 10.78
CA THR A 68 15.97 10.46 10.60
C THR A 68 16.55 11.38 11.68
N PRO A 69 17.88 11.40 11.88
CA PRO A 69 18.52 12.36 12.78
C PRO A 69 18.23 13.84 12.46
N ASP A 70 17.98 14.15 11.18
CA ASP A 70 17.79 15.52 10.68
C ASP A 70 16.31 15.92 10.57
N GLY A 71 15.38 15.04 10.97
CA GLY A 71 13.94 15.28 10.94
C GLY A 71 13.16 14.13 10.31
N THR A 72 11.94 14.40 9.88
CA THR A 72 11.04 13.41 9.27
C THR A 72 10.96 13.58 7.76
N ILE A 73 10.98 12.46 7.04
CA ILE A 73 10.77 12.43 5.59
C ILE A 73 9.42 11.76 5.32
N PRO A 74 8.49 12.44 4.61
CA PRO A 74 7.21 11.83 4.22
C PRO A 74 7.42 10.66 3.26
N ALA A 75 6.71 9.57 3.53
CA ALA A 75 6.65 8.40 2.65
C ALA A 75 5.23 7.83 2.67
N ILE A 76 5.01 6.79 1.87
CA ILE A 76 3.71 6.12 1.75
C ILE A 76 3.91 4.62 1.99
N SER A 77 3.04 4.02 2.80
CA SER A 77 2.91 2.56 2.87
C SER A 77 1.91 2.08 1.83
N LEU A 78 2.22 1.00 1.12
CA LEU A 78 1.25 0.21 0.35
C LEU A 78 0.77 -0.94 1.23
N ALA A 79 -0.43 -0.80 1.81
CA ALA A 79 -1.10 -1.88 2.55
C ALA A 79 -2.56 -1.52 2.89
N PRO A 80 -3.50 -2.49 2.80
CA PRO A 80 -3.37 -3.78 2.15
C PRO A 80 -3.46 -3.70 0.61
N MET A 81 -3.15 -4.82 -0.05
CA MET A 81 -3.46 -5.08 -1.45
C MET A 81 -4.22 -6.40 -1.53
N ALA A 82 -5.49 -6.32 -1.92
CA ALA A 82 -6.42 -7.44 -1.89
C ALA A 82 -7.06 -7.65 -3.26
N VAL A 83 -7.22 -8.92 -3.63
CA VAL A 83 -7.98 -9.34 -4.82
C VAL A 83 -8.76 -10.58 -4.43
N LEU A 84 -10.05 -10.63 -4.79
CA LEU A 84 -10.90 -11.80 -4.55
C LEU A 84 -10.24 -13.07 -5.09
N PRO A 85 -10.22 -14.17 -4.30
CA PRO A 85 -9.55 -15.41 -4.68
C PRO A 85 -9.91 -15.91 -6.09
N GLU A 86 -11.17 -15.78 -6.52
CA GLU A 86 -11.67 -16.31 -7.79
C GLU A 86 -11.08 -15.58 -9.02
N VAL A 87 -10.55 -14.36 -8.83
CA VAL A 87 -9.98 -13.53 -9.91
C VAL A 87 -8.51 -13.15 -9.70
N GLN A 88 -7.84 -13.78 -8.73
CA GLN A 88 -6.38 -13.68 -8.60
C GLN A 88 -5.66 -14.23 -9.84
N ASN A 89 -4.40 -13.82 -10.03
CA ASN A 89 -3.57 -14.20 -11.19
C ASN A 89 -4.13 -13.80 -12.57
N ARG A 90 -5.13 -12.89 -12.62
CA ARG A 90 -5.69 -12.32 -13.86
C ARG A 90 -5.23 -10.90 -14.15
N GLY A 91 -4.20 -10.41 -13.45
CA GLY A 91 -3.62 -9.08 -13.63
C GLY A 91 -4.29 -7.94 -12.85
N VAL A 92 -5.39 -8.20 -12.12
CA VAL A 92 -6.10 -7.19 -11.30
C VAL A 92 -5.17 -6.49 -10.31
N GLY A 93 -4.47 -7.24 -9.46
CA GLY A 93 -3.55 -6.67 -8.48
C GLY A 93 -2.40 -5.91 -9.13
N SER A 94 -1.93 -6.33 -10.31
CA SER A 94 -0.90 -5.59 -11.06
C SER A 94 -1.41 -4.26 -11.60
N ALA A 95 -2.66 -4.20 -12.03
CA ALA A 95 -3.29 -2.97 -12.49
C ALA A 95 -3.47 -2.00 -11.32
N LEU A 96 -3.94 -2.49 -10.15
CA LEU A 96 -4.08 -1.69 -8.93
C LEU A 96 -2.74 -1.09 -8.46
N VAL A 97 -1.67 -1.90 -8.38
CA VAL A 97 -0.35 -1.40 -7.96
C VAL A 97 0.15 -0.32 -8.93
N ARG A 98 0.08 -0.55 -10.24
CA ARG A 98 0.55 0.45 -11.23
C ARG A 98 -0.23 1.75 -11.15
N TRP A 99 -1.56 1.67 -11.07
CA TRP A 99 -2.42 2.84 -10.95
C TRP A 99 -2.14 3.60 -9.65
N GLY A 100 -2.02 2.89 -8.53
CA GLY A 100 -1.72 3.48 -7.22
C GLY A 100 -0.37 4.18 -7.16
N LEU A 101 0.69 3.58 -7.73
CA LEU A 101 2.00 4.23 -7.80
C LEU A 101 1.97 5.50 -8.66
N GLU A 102 1.17 5.52 -9.73
CA GLU A 102 1.01 6.72 -10.56
C GLU A 102 0.18 7.80 -9.86
N SER A 103 -0.87 7.43 -9.12
CA SER A 103 -1.59 8.36 -8.25
C SER A 103 -0.65 8.96 -7.19
N CYS A 104 0.20 8.13 -6.57
CA CYS A 104 1.19 8.61 -5.61
C CYS A 104 2.15 9.63 -6.24
N ARG A 105 2.67 9.36 -7.45
CA ARG A 105 3.51 10.31 -8.20
C ARG A 105 2.79 11.62 -8.48
N SER A 106 1.54 11.54 -8.95
CA SER A 106 0.74 12.71 -9.33
C SER A 106 0.42 13.62 -8.13
N LEU A 107 0.33 13.05 -6.94
CA LEU A 107 0.16 13.77 -5.68
C LEU A 107 1.48 14.28 -5.06
N GLY A 108 2.62 14.02 -5.71
CA GLY A 108 3.93 14.51 -5.28
C GLY A 108 4.63 13.62 -4.24
N HIS A 109 4.13 12.41 -3.98
CA HIS A 109 4.82 11.46 -3.11
C HIS A 109 6.06 10.89 -3.80
N ARG A 110 7.12 10.73 -3.02
CA ARG A 110 8.46 10.44 -3.55
C ARG A 110 8.93 9.02 -3.24
N ILE A 111 8.38 8.40 -2.19
CA ILE A 111 8.81 7.11 -1.65
C ILE A 111 7.57 6.29 -1.32
N VAL A 112 7.53 5.04 -1.78
CA VAL A 112 6.54 4.06 -1.33
C VAL A 112 7.27 2.85 -0.76
N ILE A 113 6.80 2.37 0.39
CA ILE A 113 7.34 1.24 1.13
C ILE A 113 6.28 0.14 1.20
N VAL A 114 6.72 -1.11 1.15
CA VAL A 114 5.86 -2.27 1.27
C VAL A 114 6.56 -3.37 2.06
N LEU A 115 5.82 -4.02 2.95
CA LEU A 115 6.18 -5.30 3.52
C LEU A 115 5.37 -6.38 2.77
N GLY A 116 6.01 -7.19 1.94
CA GLY A 116 5.24 -8.07 1.05
C GLY A 116 6.03 -9.14 0.31
N HIS A 117 5.31 -9.87 -0.56
CA HIS A 117 5.81 -11.07 -1.23
C HIS A 117 6.99 -10.76 -2.17
N ILE A 118 8.12 -11.44 -1.94
CA ILE A 118 9.41 -11.21 -2.61
C ILE A 118 9.35 -11.41 -4.13
N ASP A 119 8.49 -12.30 -4.63
CA ASP A 119 8.34 -12.50 -6.08
C ASP A 119 7.31 -11.57 -6.74
N TYR A 120 6.51 -10.85 -5.95
CA TYR A 120 5.37 -10.07 -6.45
C TYR A 120 5.71 -8.60 -6.67
N TYR A 121 6.32 -7.94 -5.68
CA TYR A 121 6.55 -6.50 -5.72
C TYR A 121 7.73 -6.05 -6.60
N PRO A 122 8.82 -6.83 -6.78
CA PRO A 122 9.94 -6.43 -7.63
C PRO A 122 9.59 -6.15 -9.09
N ARG A 123 8.55 -6.79 -9.64
CA ARG A 123 8.08 -6.52 -11.01
C ARG A 123 7.52 -5.11 -11.22
N PHE A 124 7.31 -4.33 -10.14
CA PHE A 124 6.90 -2.92 -10.22
C PHE A 124 8.05 -1.95 -9.90
N GLY A 125 9.24 -2.46 -9.55
CA GLY A 125 10.41 -1.66 -9.19
C GLY A 125 10.68 -1.55 -7.68
N PHE A 126 9.91 -2.24 -6.83
CA PHE A 126 10.24 -2.36 -5.42
C PHE A 126 11.49 -3.21 -5.22
N SER A 127 12.30 -2.89 -4.22
CA SER A 127 13.43 -3.75 -3.84
C SER A 127 13.84 -3.58 -2.38
N ALA A 128 14.37 -4.66 -1.80
CA ALA A 128 15.02 -4.61 -0.50
C ALA A 128 16.29 -3.74 -0.52
N ALA A 129 16.98 -3.68 -1.68
CA ALA A 129 18.13 -2.82 -1.87
C ALA A 129 17.80 -1.33 -1.72
N ALA A 130 16.62 -0.89 -2.17
CA ALA A 130 16.15 0.48 -1.94
C ALA A 130 15.79 0.72 -0.46
N ALA A 131 15.22 -0.28 0.22
CA ALA A 131 14.85 -0.18 1.62
C ALA A 131 16.00 -0.43 2.62
N LYS A 132 17.21 -0.77 2.15
CA LYS A 132 18.32 -1.30 2.98
C LYS A 132 18.74 -0.41 4.16
N ASN A 133 18.52 0.90 4.04
CA ASN A 133 18.87 1.89 5.06
C ASN A 133 17.69 2.28 5.96
N LEU A 134 16.52 1.68 5.73
CA LEU A 134 15.29 1.94 6.45
C LEU A 134 15.02 0.81 7.43
N VAL A 135 14.81 1.15 8.70
CA VAL A 135 14.46 0.18 9.75
C VAL A 135 12.97 -0.12 9.68
N CYS A 136 12.63 -1.40 9.51
CA CYS A 136 11.27 -1.90 9.61
C CYS A 136 10.81 -1.88 11.08
N PRO A 137 9.68 -1.25 11.43
CA PRO A 137 9.21 -1.20 12.81
C PRO A 137 8.64 -2.54 13.31
N PHE A 138 8.41 -3.50 12.41
CA PHE A 138 7.81 -4.80 12.72
C PHE A 138 8.83 -5.92 12.93
N GLY A 139 10.13 -5.58 13.05
CA GLY A 139 11.22 -6.54 13.26
C GLY A 139 11.97 -6.90 11.99
N ASP A 140 12.66 -8.04 12.00
CA ASP A 140 13.43 -8.51 10.86
C ASP A 140 12.51 -9.09 9.77
N ALA A 141 12.35 -8.31 8.71
CA ALA A 141 11.52 -8.65 7.56
C ALA A 141 12.35 -9.10 6.33
N GLY A 142 13.69 -9.13 6.44
CA GLY A 142 14.58 -9.54 5.36
C GLY A 142 14.25 -8.92 4.00
N GLU A 143 14.15 -9.75 2.97
CA GLU A 143 13.85 -9.31 1.60
C GLU A 143 12.39 -8.91 1.35
N ALA A 144 11.48 -9.23 2.28
CA ALA A 144 10.08 -8.81 2.18
C ALA A 144 9.89 -7.32 2.45
N TRP A 145 10.86 -6.69 3.12
CA TRP A 145 10.90 -5.24 3.34
C TRP A 145 11.46 -4.53 2.12
N MET A 146 10.61 -3.82 1.39
CA MET A 146 10.97 -3.22 0.11
C MET A 146 10.51 -1.78 0.00
N ALA A 147 11.23 -1.00 -0.82
CA ALA A 147 10.88 0.36 -1.16
C ALA A 147 10.99 0.59 -2.67
N ILE A 148 10.31 1.62 -3.15
CA ILE A 148 10.45 2.16 -4.50
C ILE A 148 10.58 3.68 -4.42
N GLU A 149 11.51 4.22 -5.20
CA GLU A 149 11.62 5.65 -5.47
C GLU A 149 10.64 6.03 -6.57
N LEU A 150 9.66 6.87 -6.26
CA LEU A 150 8.78 7.48 -7.25
C LEU A 150 9.45 8.68 -7.93
N GLN A 151 10.37 9.33 -7.22
CA GLN A 151 11.28 10.33 -7.75
C GLN A 151 12.72 9.82 -7.58
N PRO A 152 13.54 9.79 -8.65
CA PRO A 152 14.92 9.31 -8.56
C PRO A 152 15.72 10.04 -7.48
N GLY A 153 16.47 9.27 -6.67
CA GLY A 153 17.31 9.80 -5.59
C GLY A 153 16.53 10.22 -4.33
N ALA A 154 15.24 9.89 -4.23
CA ALA A 154 14.45 10.20 -3.03
C ALA A 154 14.95 9.50 -1.75
N LEU A 155 15.65 8.37 -1.88
CA LEU A 155 16.25 7.61 -0.78
C LEU A 155 17.77 7.78 -0.69
N GLU A 156 18.37 8.63 -1.52
CA GLU A 156 19.81 8.90 -1.46
C GLU A 156 20.17 9.56 -0.12
N GLY A 157 21.09 8.92 0.63
CA GLY A 157 21.51 9.39 1.95
C GLY A 157 20.45 9.26 3.05
N VAL A 158 19.29 8.66 2.76
CA VAL A 158 18.24 8.47 3.76
C VAL A 158 18.56 7.26 4.64
N HIS A 159 18.67 7.50 5.95
CA HIS A 159 18.83 6.50 6.99
C HIS A 159 17.85 6.80 8.12
N GLY A 160 17.01 5.85 8.48
CA GLY A 160 15.98 6.13 9.49
C GLY A 160 15.04 4.99 9.80
N THR A 161 14.19 5.21 10.79
CA THR A 161 13.16 4.26 11.22
C THR A 161 11.83 4.63 10.61
N VAL A 162 11.16 3.68 9.99
CA VAL A 162 9.83 3.93 9.43
C VAL A 162 8.79 3.87 10.54
N ARG A 163 7.93 4.88 10.61
CA ARG A 163 6.81 4.95 11.54
C ARG A 163 5.50 4.86 10.79
N TYR A 164 4.71 3.87 11.21
CA TYR A 164 3.36 3.68 10.76
C TYR A 164 2.39 4.37 11.73
N PRO A 165 1.21 4.80 11.26
CA PRO A 165 0.11 5.21 12.12
C PRO A 165 -0.25 4.11 13.14
N PRO A 166 -0.73 4.46 14.34
CA PRO A 166 -1.09 3.50 15.40
C PRO A 166 -2.16 2.49 14.95
N GLU A 167 -2.95 2.82 13.93
CA GLU A 167 -3.94 1.94 13.32
C GLU A 167 -3.34 0.62 12.80
N PHE A 168 -2.04 0.59 12.47
CA PHE A 168 -1.34 -0.62 12.04
C PHE A 168 -0.95 -1.55 13.20
N GLU A 169 -1.13 -1.15 14.46
CA GLU A 169 -0.84 -2.00 15.60
C GLU A 169 -1.89 -3.13 15.73
N GLY A 170 -1.44 -4.39 15.71
CA GLY A 170 -2.31 -5.56 15.97
C GLY A 170 -2.91 -6.25 14.74
N VAL A 171 -2.46 -5.91 13.53
CA VAL A 171 -2.84 -6.56 12.25
C VAL A 171 -1.86 -7.67 11.85
#